data_AF-A0A9P5R650-F1
#
_entry.id   AF-A0A9P5R650-F1
#
_cell.length_a   1.000
_cell.length_b   1.000
_cell.length_c   1.000
_cell.angle_alpha   90.00
_cell.angle_beta   90.00
_cell.angle_gamma   90.00
#
_symmetry.space_group_name_H-M   'P 1'
#
loop_
_entity.id
_entity.type
_entity.pdbx_description
1 polymer ?
#
loop_
_entity_poly.entity_id
_entity_poly.type
_entity_poly.pdbx_seq_one_letter_code
_entity_poly.pdbx_strand_id
1 'polypeptide(L)'
;MFHLGVLFTWQTINLMPIRPIGYLSIVSGVFMVALAVALISVMLSLAGIDPSMAHVPFTVVLNYSGSSSAVYAALSSTPMASFVFCPQDTIIRMAEESRRPGRSLSKLMVGSTVSSLLIGLPLVIALNYGIIKTIRGLLDESVPGIRIILSTIGDSTGTVFVAFVLIAIFFTALMRLSTATRTVYSFARDGGVPHATYWNHLHPRRKIPQRVSWLVTIACMCSIFPFFWGNTVAFQWISSLGCITANISFSKQLSSFLVLLR
;
A
#
# COMPACT_ATOMS: atom_id res chain seq x y z
N MET A 1 -0.36 1.64 -22.27
CA MET A 1 0.21 3.02 -22.36
C MET A 1 -0.02 3.84 -21.10
N PHE A 2 -1.23 3.85 -20.52
CA PHE A 2 -1.55 4.62 -19.30
C PHE A 2 -0.61 4.38 -18.11
N HIS A 3 -0.33 3.12 -17.75
CA HIS A 3 0.54 2.79 -16.61
C HIS A 3 1.98 3.31 -16.76
N LEU A 4 2.54 3.28 -17.97
CA LEU A 4 3.90 3.82 -18.24
C LEU A 4 3.94 5.33 -18.04
N GLY A 5 2.89 6.04 -18.47
CA GLY A 5 2.74 7.48 -18.24
C GLY A 5 2.71 7.81 -16.75
N VAL A 6 1.93 7.06 -15.96
CA VAL A 6 1.85 7.24 -14.50
C VAL A 6 3.23 7.06 -13.84
N LEU A 7 3.98 6.03 -14.22
CA LEU A 7 5.30 5.79 -13.64
C LEU A 7 6.32 6.84 -14.04
N PHE A 8 6.26 7.34 -15.26
CA PHE A 8 7.08 8.47 -15.68
C PHE A 8 6.73 9.72 -14.86
N THR A 9 5.44 9.99 -14.60
CA THR A 9 5.04 11.10 -13.71
C THR A 9 5.53 10.91 -12.28
N TRP A 10 5.52 9.69 -11.73
CA TRP A 10 6.10 9.44 -10.42
C TRP A 10 7.60 9.70 -10.40
N GLN A 11 8.31 9.29 -11.45
CA GLN A 11 9.74 9.52 -11.57
C GLN A 11 10.08 11.01 -11.68
N THR A 12 9.34 11.79 -12.47
CA THR A 12 9.58 13.25 -12.58
C THR A 12 9.34 13.96 -11.26
N ILE A 13 8.28 13.59 -10.52
CA ILE A 13 8.01 14.14 -9.19
C ILE A 13 9.06 13.70 -8.18
N ASN A 14 9.54 12.45 -8.24
CA ASN A 14 10.59 11.96 -7.33
C ASN A 14 11.95 12.66 -7.53
N LEU A 15 12.19 13.24 -8.71
CA LEU A 15 13.38 14.05 -9.00
C LEU A 15 13.29 15.49 -8.49
N MET A 16 12.17 15.86 -7.84
CA MET A 16 12.01 17.16 -7.17
C MET A 16 12.82 17.23 -5.86
N PRO A 17 13.20 18.43 -5.40
CA PRO A 17 13.92 18.60 -4.15
C PRO A 17 13.16 18.00 -2.94
N ILE A 18 13.90 17.66 -1.87
CA ILE A 18 13.34 16.99 -0.68
C ILE A 18 12.25 17.80 0.04
N ARG A 19 12.36 19.14 0.06
CA ARG A 19 11.42 20.03 0.78
C ARG A 19 9.97 19.92 0.26
N PRO A 20 9.69 20.11 -1.05
CA PRO A 20 8.33 19.95 -1.57
C PRO A 20 7.79 18.53 -1.42
N ILE A 21 8.64 17.50 -1.53
CA ILE A 21 8.23 16.11 -1.32
C ILE A 21 7.72 15.91 0.11
N GLY A 22 8.42 16.46 1.12
CA GLY A 22 7.99 16.38 2.51
C GLY A 22 6.61 17.02 2.77
N TYR A 23 6.35 18.21 2.21
CA TYR A 23 5.01 18.82 2.31
C TYR A 23 3.94 17.98 1.61
N LEU A 24 4.27 17.44 0.43
CA LEU A 24 3.36 16.57 -0.32
C LEU A 24 3.02 15.31 0.47
N SER A 25 3.98 14.72 1.21
CA SER A 25 3.73 13.56 2.09
C SER A 25 2.73 13.88 3.19
N ILE A 26 2.85 15.04 3.85
CA ILE A 26 1.94 15.43 4.95
C ILE A 26 0.54 15.69 4.40
N VAL A 27 0.42 16.50 3.34
CA VAL A 27 -0.87 16.85 2.73
C VAL A 27 -1.58 15.61 2.20
N SER A 28 -0.86 14.72 1.51
CA SER A 28 -1.43 13.47 1.01
C SER A 28 -1.86 12.54 2.16
N GLY A 29 -1.10 12.48 3.26
CA GLY A 29 -1.47 11.70 4.45
C GLY A 29 -2.79 12.18 5.07
N VAL A 30 -2.93 13.49 5.29
CA VAL A 30 -4.18 14.08 5.82
C VAL A 30 -5.35 13.82 4.86
N PHE A 31 -5.13 14.02 3.56
CA PHE A 31 -6.12 13.75 2.53
C PHE A 31 -6.60 12.30 2.55
N MET A 32 -5.70 11.32 2.69
CA MET A 32 -6.07 9.90 2.74
C MET A 32 -6.88 9.53 3.98
N VAL A 33 -6.51 10.07 5.15
CA VAL A 33 -7.28 9.85 6.38
C VAL A 33 -8.67 10.45 6.26
N ALA A 34 -8.78 11.69 5.76
CA ALA A 34 -10.05 12.34 5.53
C ALA A 34 -10.92 11.55 4.53
N LEU A 35 -10.33 11.07 3.44
CA LEU A 35 -11.03 10.25 2.45
C LEU A 35 -11.51 8.92 3.04
N ALA A 36 -10.68 8.24 3.85
CA ALA A 36 -11.06 7.00 4.51
C ALA A 36 -12.25 7.21 5.46
N VAL A 37 -12.21 8.25 6.30
CA VAL A 37 -13.31 8.59 7.21
C VAL A 37 -14.58 8.95 6.43
N ALA A 38 -14.46 9.75 5.37
CA ALA A 38 -15.59 10.08 4.51
C ALA A 38 -16.21 8.82 3.88
N LEU A 39 -15.39 7.93 3.31
CA LEU A 39 -15.87 6.71 2.69
C LEU A 39 -16.52 5.77 3.72
N ILE A 40 -15.94 5.60 4.90
CA ILE A 40 -16.55 4.82 6.01
C ILE A 40 -17.91 5.40 6.37
N SER A 41 -18.00 6.72 6.57
CA SER A 41 -19.26 7.37 6.97
C SER A 41 -20.36 7.20 5.93
N VAL A 42 -20.04 7.38 4.64
CA VAL A 42 -21.00 7.24 3.54
C VAL A 42 -21.41 5.78 3.39
N MET A 43 -20.45 4.84 3.36
CA MET A 43 -20.77 3.42 3.25
C MET A 43 -21.62 2.93 4.41
N LEU A 44 -21.32 3.32 5.65
CA LEU A 44 -22.10 2.88 6.81
C LEU A 44 -23.51 3.50 6.83
N SER A 45 -23.65 4.77 6.43
CA SER A 45 -24.97 5.43 6.33
C SER A 45 -25.86 4.83 5.24
N LEU A 46 -25.27 4.47 4.09
CA LEU A 46 -25.99 3.94 2.93
C LEU A 46 -26.08 2.40 2.93
N ALA A 47 -25.32 1.72 3.81
CA ALA A 47 -25.39 0.28 3.97
C ALA A 47 -26.81 -0.17 4.38
N GLY A 48 -27.61 0.68 5.03
CA GLY A 48 -29.00 0.36 5.39
C GLY A 48 -29.08 -0.98 6.09
N ILE A 49 -28.41 -1.08 7.25
CA ILE A 49 -28.24 -2.35 7.97
C ILE A 49 -29.62 -2.80 8.46
N ASP A 50 -30.23 -3.73 7.73
CA ASP A 50 -31.35 -4.49 8.28
C ASP A 50 -30.83 -5.20 9.55
N PRO A 51 -31.43 -4.97 10.74
CA PRO A 51 -30.94 -5.54 11.99
C PRO A 51 -30.84 -7.08 11.93
N SER A 52 -31.65 -7.72 11.10
CA SER A 52 -31.64 -9.15 10.83
C SER A 52 -30.40 -9.63 10.08
N MET A 53 -29.78 -8.80 9.22
CA MET A 53 -28.60 -9.13 8.43
C MET A 53 -27.29 -8.58 9.01
N ALA A 54 -27.34 -7.96 10.19
CA ALA A 54 -26.18 -7.38 10.85
C ALA A 54 -25.06 -8.41 11.15
N HIS A 55 -25.41 -9.68 11.33
CA HIS A 55 -24.49 -10.77 11.64
C HIS A 55 -23.77 -11.35 10.41
N VAL A 56 -24.32 -11.16 9.22
CA VAL A 56 -23.87 -11.80 7.97
C VAL A 56 -22.38 -11.55 7.64
N PRO A 57 -21.82 -10.34 7.82
CA PRO A 57 -20.39 -10.09 7.59
C PRO A 57 -19.45 -10.93 8.46
N PHE A 58 -19.93 -11.40 9.61
CA PHE A 58 -19.14 -12.13 10.60
C PHE A 58 -19.41 -13.64 10.57
N THR A 59 -20.49 -14.08 9.96
CA THR A 59 -20.90 -15.49 9.94
C THR A 59 -20.74 -16.17 8.59
N VAL A 60 -20.79 -15.41 7.48
CA VAL A 60 -20.74 -15.98 6.13
C VAL A 60 -19.34 -15.85 5.56
N VAL A 61 -18.72 -17.00 5.26
CA VAL A 61 -17.43 -17.05 4.57
C VAL A 61 -17.69 -17.25 3.08
N LEU A 62 -17.35 -16.24 2.28
CA LEU A 62 -17.36 -16.34 0.83
C LEU A 62 -15.99 -16.83 0.37
N ASN A 63 -15.95 -18.05 -0.19
CA ASN A 63 -14.72 -18.67 -0.66
C ASN A 63 -14.53 -18.45 -2.16
N TYR A 64 -13.51 -17.66 -2.49
CA TYR A 64 -13.13 -17.31 -3.87
C TYR A 64 -11.90 -18.06 -4.37
N SER A 65 -11.35 -19.01 -3.60
CA SER A 65 -10.09 -19.68 -3.92
C SER A 65 -10.26 -20.92 -4.82
N GLY A 66 -11.50 -21.33 -5.11
CA GLY A 66 -11.81 -22.57 -5.84
C GLY A 66 -11.53 -23.87 -5.06
N SER A 67 -11.08 -23.78 -3.81
CA SER A 67 -10.87 -24.94 -2.93
C SER A 67 -12.10 -25.16 -2.06
N SER A 68 -12.41 -26.41 -1.71
CA SER A 68 -13.47 -26.71 -0.74
C SER A 68 -13.12 -26.27 0.69
N SER A 69 -11.84 -26.03 0.99
CA SER A 69 -11.38 -25.64 2.33
C SER A 69 -11.41 -24.13 2.55
N ALA A 70 -12.24 -23.68 3.48
CA ALA A 70 -12.28 -22.28 3.93
C ALA A 70 -10.94 -21.84 4.56
N VAL A 71 -10.23 -22.75 5.23
CA VAL A 71 -8.91 -22.47 5.83
C VAL A 71 -7.89 -22.15 4.74
N TYR A 72 -7.90 -22.89 3.63
CA TYR A 72 -7.02 -22.62 2.50
C TYR A 72 -7.32 -21.25 1.86
N ALA A 73 -8.60 -20.90 1.72
CA ALA A 73 -9.00 -19.58 1.21
C ALA A 73 -8.56 -18.43 2.12
N ALA A 74 -8.66 -18.60 3.44
CA ALA A 74 -8.20 -17.63 4.42
C ALA A 74 -6.66 -17.46 4.38
N LEU A 75 -5.92 -18.57 4.35
CA LEU A 75 -4.45 -18.53 4.29
C LEU A 75 -3.95 -17.95 2.96
N SER A 76 -4.58 -18.29 1.84
CA SER A 76 -4.17 -17.79 0.51
C SER A 76 -4.49 -16.30 0.29
N SER A 77 -5.49 -15.74 0.97
CA SER A 77 -5.81 -14.31 0.92
C SER A 77 -4.96 -13.45 1.86
N THR A 78 -4.38 -14.05 2.91
CA THR A 78 -3.57 -13.35 3.93
C THR A 78 -2.38 -12.55 3.34
N PRO A 79 -1.59 -13.04 2.38
CA PRO A 79 -0.44 -12.30 1.85
C PRO A 79 -0.81 -10.94 1.24
N MET A 80 -1.95 -10.84 0.55
CA MET A 80 -2.44 -9.57 0.01
C MET A 80 -3.03 -8.69 1.10
N ALA A 81 -3.72 -9.25 2.09
CA ALA A 81 -4.21 -8.50 3.24
C ALA A 81 -3.04 -7.85 4.02
N SER A 82 -1.91 -8.56 4.14
CA SER A 82 -0.70 -8.06 4.80
C SER A 82 -0.05 -6.87 4.11
N PHE A 83 -0.42 -6.53 2.87
CA PHE A 83 0.05 -5.34 2.18
C PHE A 83 -0.22 -4.05 2.98
N VAL A 84 -1.27 -4.04 3.79
CA VAL A 84 -1.64 -2.91 4.67
C VAL A 84 -0.56 -2.63 5.73
N PHE A 85 0.22 -3.62 6.13
CA PHE A 85 1.27 -3.48 7.16
C PHE A 85 2.65 -3.13 6.59
N CYS A 86 2.88 -3.29 5.28
CA CYS A 86 4.14 -2.93 4.62
C CYS A 86 4.67 -1.51 4.90
N PRO A 87 3.84 -0.45 5.12
CA PRO A 87 4.35 0.89 5.40
C PRO A 87 5.19 1.01 6.69
N GLN A 88 5.07 0.07 7.63
CA GLN A 88 5.76 0.13 8.93
C GLN A 88 7.29 0.09 8.80
N ASP A 89 7.83 -0.58 7.78
CA ASP A 89 9.26 -0.61 7.48
C ASP A 89 9.85 0.79 7.26
N THR A 90 9.03 1.72 6.76
CA THR A 90 9.44 3.10 6.50
C THR A 90 9.75 3.83 7.79
N ILE A 91 9.01 3.55 8.87
CA ILE A 91 9.21 4.18 10.19
C ILE A 91 10.61 3.85 10.71
N ILE A 92 11.06 2.60 10.54
CA ILE A 92 12.38 2.18 11.00
C ILE A 92 13.48 2.86 10.19
N ARG A 93 13.32 2.91 8.86
CA ARG A 93 14.30 3.53 7.97
C ARG A 93 14.45 5.03 8.19
N MET A 94 13.37 5.70 8.61
CA MET A 94 13.38 7.13 8.95
C MET A 94 13.67 7.38 10.43
N ALA A 95 14.00 6.35 11.21
CA ALA A 95 14.34 6.51 12.62
C ALA A 95 15.61 7.37 12.78
N GLU A 96 16.58 7.25 11.86
CA GLU A 96 17.82 8.04 11.87
C GLU A 96 17.55 9.55 11.68
N GLU A 97 16.48 9.91 10.98
CA GLU A 97 16.07 11.31 10.73
C GLU A 97 15.22 11.87 11.89
N SER A 98 14.83 11.03 12.86
CA SER A 98 13.90 11.39 13.93
C SER A 98 14.61 12.00 15.14
N ARG A 99 14.00 13.05 15.72
CA ARG A 99 14.46 13.61 16.99
C ARG A 99 14.21 12.59 18.12
N ARG A 100 15.27 12.06 18.72
CA ARG A 100 15.27 11.05 19.80
C ARG A 100 14.73 9.68 19.33
N PRO A 101 15.48 8.93 18.50
CA PRO A 101 15.02 7.68 17.86
C PRO A 101 14.53 6.63 18.87
N GLY A 102 15.24 6.43 19.98
CA GLY A 102 14.93 5.34 20.93
C GLY A 102 13.51 5.38 21.54
N ARG A 103 12.94 6.56 21.78
CA ARG A 103 11.56 6.70 22.30
C ARG A 103 10.52 7.06 21.23
N SER A 104 10.93 7.74 20.17
CA SER A 104 10.01 8.11 19.09
C SER A 104 9.66 6.91 18.23
N LEU A 105 10.62 6.02 17.95
CA LEU A 105 10.43 4.85 17.10
C LEU A 105 9.36 3.89 17.66
N SER A 106 9.45 3.53 18.94
CA SER A 106 8.46 2.64 19.58
C SER A 106 7.06 3.25 19.61
N LYS A 107 6.96 4.53 19.95
CA LYS A 107 5.68 5.26 19.93
C LYS A 107 5.08 5.36 18.53
N LEU A 108 5.91 5.59 17.51
CA LEU A 108 5.47 5.67 16.12
C LEU A 108 5.01 4.31 15.59
N MET A 109 5.72 3.23 15.93
CA MET A 109 5.30 1.87 15.57
C MET A 109 3.93 1.55 16.17
N VAL A 110 3.78 1.65 17.49
CA VAL A 110 2.51 1.36 18.17
C VAL A 110 1.41 2.30 17.68
N GLY A 111 1.71 3.60 17.58
CA GLY A 111 0.75 4.60 17.09
C GLY A 111 0.29 4.32 15.67
N SER A 112 1.19 3.92 14.77
CA SER A 112 0.84 3.56 13.39
C SER A 112 -0.07 2.33 13.36
N THR A 113 0.26 1.26 14.10
CA THR A 113 -0.55 0.04 14.18
C THR A 113 -1.95 0.32 14.72
N VAL A 114 -2.03 1.06 15.82
CA VAL A 114 -3.32 1.42 16.44
C VAL A 114 -4.14 2.31 15.52
N SER A 115 -3.51 3.29 14.86
CA SER A 115 -4.22 4.16 13.89
C SER A 115 -4.75 3.38 12.69
N SER A 116 -3.95 2.46 12.14
CA SER A 116 -4.36 1.57 11.05
C SER A 116 -5.49 0.64 11.47
N LEU A 117 -5.50 0.17 12.72
CA LEU A 117 -6.57 -0.65 13.26
C LEU A 117 -7.87 0.16 13.40
N LEU A 118 -7.80 1.37 13.97
CA LEU A 118 -8.96 2.23 14.21
C LEU A 118 -9.61 2.74 12.93
N ILE A 119 -8.84 2.99 11.87
CA ILE A 119 -9.36 3.47 10.58
C ILE A 119 -9.67 2.29 9.64
N GLY A 120 -8.79 1.27 9.61
CA GLY A 120 -8.89 0.14 8.70
C GLY A 120 -9.99 -0.85 9.05
N LEU A 121 -10.18 -1.18 10.34
CA LEU A 121 -11.25 -2.12 10.72
C LEU A 121 -12.65 -1.62 10.34
N PRO A 122 -13.06 -0.38 10.67
CA PRO A 122 -14.36 0.12 10.24
C PRO A 122 -14.54 0.14 8.73
N LEU A 123 -13.47 0.43 7.97
CA LEU A 123 -13.50 0.39 6.51
C LEU A 123 -13.76 -1.03 6.00
N VAL A 124 -13.07 -2.04 6.54
CA VAL A 124 -13.29 -3.45 6.17
C VAL A 124 -14.71 -3.88 6.52
N ILE A 125 -15.21 -3.51 7.70
CA ILE A 125 -16.59 -3.82 8.11
C ILE A 125 -17.60 -3.16 7.17
N ALA A 126 -17.42 -1.88 6.84
CA ALA A 126 -18.28 -1.15 5.93
C ALA A 126 -18.31 -1.77 4.52
N LEU A 127 -17.16 -2.20 4.00
CA LEU A 127 -17.07 -2.91 2.73
C LEU A 127 -17.79 -4.26 2.77
N ASN A 128 -17.67 -5.03 3.85
CA ASN A 128 -18.38 -6.31 3.98
C ASN A 128 -19.90 -6.13 4.01
N TYR A 129 -20.41 -5.06 4.63
CA TYR A 129 -21.84 -4.72 4.52
C TYR A 129 -22.24 -4.37 3.08
N GLY A 130 -21.38 -3.69 2.32
CA GLY A 130 -21.60 -3.42 0.90
C GLY A 130 -21.63 -4.69 0.03
N ILE A 131 -20.87 -5.73 0.41
CA ILE A 131 -20.87 -7.02 -0.28
C ILE A 131 -22.26 -7.65 -0.24
N ILE A 132 -22.99 -7.59 0.88
CA ILE A 132 -24.33 -8.17 1.03
C ILE A 132 -25.29 -7.65 -0.06
N LYS A 133 -25.17 -6.38 -0.45
CA LYS A 133 -25.99 -5.77 -1.50
C LYS A 133 -25.60 -6.19 -2.93
N THR A 134 -24.40 -6.74 -3.11
CA THR A 134 -23.72 -6.85 -4.42
C THR A 134 -23.30 -8.29 -4.77
N ILE A 135 -23.82 -9.30 -4.07
CA ILE A 135 -23.40 -10.70 -4.25
C ILE A 135 -23.53 -11.19 -5.71
N ARG A 136 -24.53 -10.71 -6.47
CA ARG A 136 -24.75 -11.13 -7.87
C ARG A 136 -23.82 -10.36 -8.82
N GLY A 137 -22.80 -11.04 -9.34
CA GLY A 137 -21.91 -10.53 -10.40
C GLY A 137 -20.53 -10.07 -9.94
N LEU A 138 -20.21 -10.20 -8.65
CA LEU A 138 -18.87 -9.87 -8.12
C LEU A 138 -17.76 -10.80 -8.64
N LEU A 139 -18.13 -11.98 -9.14
CA LEU A 139 -17.22 -13.02 -9.60
C LEU A 139 -16.61 -12.73 -10.98
N ASP A 140 -17.29 -11.98 -11.83
CA ASP A 140 -16.84 -11.66 -13.19
C ASP A 140 -16.04 -10.34 -13.25
N GLU A 141 -15.89 -9.69 -12.10
CA GLU A 141 -15.29 -8.37 -11.96
C GLU A 141 -13.80 -8.43 -11.67
N SER A 142 -13.01 -7.70 -12.47
CA SER A 142 -11.55 -7.62 -12.31
C SER A 142 -11.12 -6.86 -11.05
N VAL A 143 -11.95 -5.94 -10.53
CA VAL A 143 -11.67 -5.17 -9.31
C VAL A 143 -12.91 -5.12 -8.41
N PRO A 144 -13.19 -6.20 -7.65
CA PRO A 144 -14.42 -6.35 -6.85
C PRO A 144 -14.66 -5.19 -5.87
N GLY A 145 -13.59 -4.63 -5.31
CA GLY A 145 -13.67 -3.51 -4.37
C GLY A 145 -14.33 -2.25 -4.95
N ILE A 146 -14.07 -1.93 -6.22
CA ILE A 146 -14.67 -0.76 -6.88
C ILE A 146 -16.16 -1.00 -7.09
N ARG A 147 -16.55 -2.20 -7.52
CA ARG A 147 -17.95 -2.55 -7.74
C ARG A 147 -18.77 -2.49 -6.47
N ILE A 148 -18.22 -2.95 -5.34
CA ILE A 148 -18.86 -2.83 -4.01
C ILE A 148 -19.13 -1.36 -3.66
N ILE A 149 -18.18 -0.47 -3.95
CA ILE A 149 -18.33 0.97 -3.68
C ILE A 149 -19.43 1.56 -4.58
N LEU A 150 -19.40 1.26 -5.87
CA LEU A 150 -20.38 1.77 -6.85
C LEU A 150 -21.79 1.25 -6.56
N SER A 151 -21.96 -0.03 -6.24
CA SER A 151 -23.27 -0.63 -5.97
C SER A 151 -23.89 -0.15 -4.66
N THR A 152 -23.07 0.18 -3.66
CA THR A 152 -23.57 0.60 -2.34
C THR A 152 -23.89 2.10 -2.30
N ILE A 153 -23.05 2.93 -2.95
CA ILE A 153 -23.18 4.40 -2.92
C ILE A 153 -24.00 4.92 -4.12
N GLY A 154 -24.05 4.16 -5.21
CA GLY A 154 -24.64 4.56 -6.49
C GLY A 154 -23.58 5.09 -7.47
N ASP A 155 -23.83 4.92 -8.77
CA ASP A 155 -22.83 5.15 -9.82
C ASP A 155 -22.25 6.57 -9.83
N SER A 156 -23.07 7.61 -9.66
CA SER A 156 -22.62 9.00 -9.76
C SER A 156 -21.67 9.39 -8.63
N THR A 157 -22.10 9.21 -7.38
CA THR A 157 -21.30 9.57 -6.20
C THR A 157 -20.16 8.57 -5.99
N GLY A 158 -20.38 7.29 -6.26
CA GLY A 158 -19.36 6.25 -6.21
C GLY A 158 -18.21 6.50 -7.19
N THR A 159 -18.49 6.97 -8.42
CA THR A 159 -17.44 7.29 -9.39
C THR A 159 -16.50 8.41 -8.88
N VAL A 160 -17.06 9.42 -8.22
CA VAL A 160 -16.26 10.51 -7.62
C VAL A 160 -15.39 9.98 -6.47
N PHE A 161 -15.94 9.12 -5.61
CA PHE A 161 -15.16 8.47 -4.55
C PHE A 161 -14.03 7.62 -5.11
N VAL A 162 -14.30 6.81 -6.14
CA VAL A 162 -13.29 5.99 -6.81
C VAL A 162 -12.18 6.87 -7.40
N ALA A 163 -12.51 8.01 -8.00
CA ALA A 163 -11.52 8.96 -8.49
C ALA A 163 -10.60 9.47 -7.36
N PHE A 164 -11.15 9.82 -6.19
CA PHE A 164 -10.35 10.22 -5.03
C PHE A 164 -9.49 9.08 -4.48
N VAL A 165 -9.99 7.83 -4.48
CA VAL A 165 -9.21 6.65 -4.10
C VAL A 165 -8.05 6.43 -5.06
N LEU A 166 -8.24 6.62 -6.37
CA LEU A 166 -7.15 6.54 -7.35
C LEU A 166 -6.08 7.63 -7.12
N ILE A 167 -6.50 8.84 -6.76
CA ILE A 167 -5.58 9.93 -6.37
C ILE A 167 -4.80 9.54 -5.10
N ALA A 168 -5.45 8.94 -4.11
CA ALA A 168 -4.79 8.45 -2.92
C ALA A 168 -3.71 7.40 -3.27
N ILE A 169 -4.07 6.37 -4.06
CA ILE A 169 -3.15 5.33 -4.52
C ILE A 169 -1.95 5.94 -5.26
N PHE A 170 -2.19 6.96 -6.10
CA PHE A 170 -1.13 7.67 -6.82
C PHE A 170 -0.10 8.30 -5.86
N PHE A 171 -0.56 9.02 -4.84
CA PHE A 171 0.35 9.62 -3.85
C PHE A 171 1.07 8.56 -3.02
N THR A 172 0.41 7.48 -2.60
CA THR A 172 1.06 6.40 -1.85
C THR A 172 2.16 5.75 -2.68
N ALA A 173 1.90 5.48 -3.97
CA ALA A 173 2.89 4.89 -4.87
C ALA A 173 4.11 5.79 -5.06
N LEU A 174 3.89 7.11 -5.24
CA LEU A 174 4.96 8.10 -5.32
C LEU A 174 5.86 8.09 -4.07
N MET A 175 5.26 8.07 -2.87
CA MET A 175 6.03 8.06 -1.62
C MET A 175 6.82 6.77 -1.43
N ARG A 176 6.27 5.63 -1.85
CA ARG A 176 6.99 4.36 -1.87
C ARG A 176 8.18 4.38 -2.83
N LEU A 177 8.02 4.93 -4.04
CA LEU A 177 9.12 5.09 -4.99
C LEU A 177 10.26 5.95 -4.42
N SER A 178 9.92 7.05 -3.74
CA SER A 178 10.91 7.91 -3.09
C SER A 178 11.68 7.17 -1.99
N THR A 179 10.99 6.44 -1.12
CA THR A 179 11.59 5.67 -0.03
C THR A 179 12.48 4.53 -0.55
N ALA A 180 12.02 3.82 -1.58
CA ALA A 180 12.79 2.76 -2.22
C ALA A 180 14.08 3.30 -2.83
N THR A 181 14.02 4.45 -3.52
CA THR A 181 15.20 5.12 -4.09
C THR A 181 16.24 5.45 -3.02
N ARG A 182 15.81 5.99 -1.87
CA ARG A 182 16.72 6.30 -0.75
C ARG A 182 17.38 5.04 -0.17
N THR A 183 16.63 3.95 -0.08
CA THR A 183 17.14 2.68 0.46
C THR A 183 18.15 2.02 -0.48
N VAL A 184 17.86 2.00 -1.79
CA VAL A 184 18.82 1.45 -2.76
C VAL A 184 20.07 2.32 -2.84
N TYR A 185 19.93 3.64 -2.64
CA TYR A 185 21.07 4.55 -2.60
C TYR A 185 21.97 4.29 -1.37
N SER A 186 21.40 4.11 -0.17
CA SER A 186 22.19 3.75 1.01
C SER A 186 22.88 2.40 0.84
N PHE A 187 22.18 1.41 0.27
CA PHE A 187 22.76 0.11 -0.03
C PHE A 187 23.90 0.19 -1.06
N ALA A 188 23.77 1.06 -2.06
CA ALA A 188 24.83 1.32 -3.04
C ALA A 188 26.04 2.03 -2.42
N ARG A 189 25.83 2.92 -1.44
CA ARG A 189 26.92 3.55 -0.68
C ARG A 189 27.73 2.53 0.10
N ASP A 190 27.06 1.51 0.63
CA ASP A 190 27.68 0.46 1.43
C ASP A 190 28.30 -0.67 0.56
N GLY A 191 28.35 -0.49 -0.76
CA GLY A 191 28.96 -1.45 -1.69
C GLY A 191 28.09 -2.66 -2.05
N GLY A 192 26.81 -2.67 -1.66
CA GLY A 192 25.91 -3.82 -1.81
C GLY A 192 25.38 -4.06 -3.23
N VAL A 193 25.56 -3.13 -4.18
CA VAL A 193 25.11 -3.28 -5.56
C VAL A 193 26.29 -3.46 -6.53
N PRO A 194 26.13 -4.25 -7.61
CA PRO A 194 27.15 -4.34 -8.65
C PRO A 194 27.41 -2.94 -9.26
N HIS A 195 28.68 -2.59 -9.41
CA HIS A 195 29.12 -1.24 -9.82
C HIS A 195 28.67 -0.11 -8.87
N ALA A 196 28.76 -0.35 -7.56
CA ALA A 196 28.39 0.60 -6.50
C ALA A 196 28.88 2.05 -6.71
N THR A 197 30.10 2.24 -7.23
CA THR A 197 30.68 3.56 -7.54
C THR A 197 29.89 4.34 -8.60
N TYR A 198 29.27 3.67 -9.57
CA TYR A 198 28.44 4.31 -10.58
C TYR A 198 27.10 4.78 -10.00
N TRP A 199 26.51 3.98 -9.11
CA TRP A 199 25.20 4.24 -8.52
C TRP A 199 25.25 5.22 -7.34
N ASN A 200 26.35 5.24 -6.59
CA ASN A 200 26.58 6.16 -5.48
C ASN A 200 26.96 7.58 -5.98
N HIS A 201 26.16 8.15 -6.88
CA HIS A 201 26.36 9.49 -7.40
C HIS A 201 25.15 10.38 -7.12
N LEU A 202 25.39 11.49 -6.43
CA LEU A 202 24.39 12.51 -6.10
C LEU A 202 24.46 13.67 -7.10
N HIS A 203 23.30 14.14 -7.55
CA HIS A 203 23.26 15.31 -8.43
C HIS A 203 23.73 16.58 -7.68
N PRO A 204 24.71 17.36 -8.20
CA PRO A 204 25.36 18.44 -7.47
C PRO A 204 24.41 19.51 -6.91
N ARG A 205 23.40 19.92 -7.70
CA ARG A 205 22.46 20.99 -7.32
C ARG A 205 21.25 20.53 -6.51
N ARG A 206 20.82 19.27 -6.68
CA ARG A 206 19.56 18.77 -6.10
C ARG A 206 19.79 17.84 -4.91
N LYS A 207 21.01 17.28 -4.77
CA LYS A 207 21.38 16.26 -3.77
C LYS A 207 20.43 15.05 -3.79
N ILE A 208 20.00 14.64 -4.99
CA ILE A 208 19.13 13.48 -5.22
C ILE A 208 19.91 12.43 -6.00
N PRO A 209 19.80 11.13 -5.65
CA PRO A 209 20.46 10.03 -6.37
C PRO A 209 19.69 9.67 -7.64
N GLN A 210 19.86 10.45 -8.70
CA GLN A 210 19.08 10.31 -9.94
C GLN A 210 19.27 8.95 -10.63
N ARG A 211 20.51 8.45 -10.67
CA ARG A 211 20.84 7.15 -11.29
C ARG A 211 20.11 6.00 -10.60
N VAL A 212 20.11 6.01 -9.27
CA VAL A 212 19.39 5.02 -8.46
C VAL A 212 17.87 5.13 -8.65
N SER A 213 17.33 6.34 -8.73
CA SER A 213 15.89 6.55 -8.97
C SER A 213 15.44 5.90 -10.28
N TRP A 214 16.24 6.04 -11.34
CA TRP A 214 15.97 5.39 -12.62
C TRP A 214 16.09 3.86 -12.54
N LEU A 215 17.10 3.34 -11.84
CA LEU A 215 17.23 1.90 -11.61
C LEU A 215 15.99 1.31 -10.91
N VAL A 216 15.51 1.96 -9.86
CA VAL A 216 14.30 1.53 -9.14
C VAL A 216 13.06 1.62 -10.03
N THR A 217 12.92 2.69 -10.81
CA THR A 217 11.79 2.85 -11.74
C THR A 217 11.78 1.77 -12.81
N ILE A 218 12.94 1.44 -13.38
CA ILE A 218 13.09 0.35 -14.36
C ILE A 218 12.73 -0.99 -13.72
N ALA A 219 13.19 -1.25 -12.49
CA ALA A 219 12.82 -2.46 -11.76
C ALA A 219 11.29 -2.57 -11.57
N CYS A 220 10.63 -1.47 -11.20
CA CYS A 220 9.16 -1.42 -11.13
C CYS A 220 8.49 -1.66 -12.50
N MET A 221 9.07 -1.18 -13.61
CA MET A 221 8.55 -1.46 -14.96
C MET A 221 8.58 -2.96 -15.24
N CYS A 222 9.70 -3.60 -14.95
CA CYS A 222 9.88 -5.04 -15.17
C CYS A 222 8.88 -5.85 -14.34
N SER A 223 8.58 -5.44 -13.10
CA SER A 223 7.60 -6.13 -12.26
C SER A 223 6.15 -6.01 -12.76
N ILE A 224 5.80 -4.92 -13.44
CA ILE A 224 4.45 -4.71 -14.01
C ILE A 224 4.32 -5.35 -15.38
N PHE A 225 5.43 -5.70 -16.03
CA PHE A 225 5.45 -6.24 -17.38
C PHE A 225 4.51 -7.44 -17.64
N PRO A 226 4.38 -8.44 -16.73
CA PRO A 226 3.46 -9.56 -16.93
C PRO A 226 1.98 -9.14 -17.05
N PHE A 227 1.59 -8.03 -16.42
CA PHE A 227 0.25 -7.48 -16.54
C PHE A 227 -0.05 -6.99 -17.97
N PHE A 228 0.94 -6.40 -18.65
CA PHE A 228 0.76 -5.94 -20.04
C PHE A 228 0.57 -7.08 -21.04
N TRP A 229 1.11 -8.26 -20.75
CA TRP A 229 0.87 -9.47 -21.55
C TRP A 229 -0.43 -10.18 -21.20
N GLY A 230 -1.30 -9.58 -20.37
CA GLY A 230 -2.58 -10.16 -19.98
C GLY A 230 -2.46 -11.25 -18.92
N ASN A 231 -1.27 -11.47 -18.34
CA ASN A 231 -1.08 -12.45 -17.28
C ASN A 231 -1.28 -11.80 -15.90
N THR A 232 -2.55 -11.58 -15.54
CA THR A 232 -2.97 -11.02 -14.25
C THR A 232 -2.55 -11.90 -13.07
N VAL A 233 -2.54 -13.22 -13.28
CA VAL A 233 -2.10 -14.21 -12.30
C VAL A 233 -0.64 -13.97 -11.93
N ALA A 234 0.27 -13.87 -12.91
CA ALA A 234 1.69 -13.60 -12.66
C ALA A 234 1.93 -12.29 -11.91
N PHE A 235 1.17 -11.24 -12.23
CA PHE A 235 1.24 -9.97 -11.50
C PHE A 235 0.82 -10.13 -10.03
N GLN A 236 -0.23 -10.91 -9.75
CA GLN A 236 -0.69 -11.18 -8.39
C GLN A 236 0.32 -12.01 -7.60
N TRP A 237 1.00 -12.98 -8.23
CA TRP A 237 2.11 -13.72 -7.61
C TRP A 237 3.27 -12.81 -7.25
N ILE A 238 3.73 -11.96 -8.17
CA ILE A 238 4.84 -11.01 -7.93
C ILE A 238 4.48 -10.06 -6.78
N SER A 239 3.25 -9.54 -6.78
CA SER A 239 2.78 -8.64 -5.71
C SER A 239 2.74 -9.35 -4.35
N SER A 240 2.30 -10.61 -4.32
CA SER A 240 2.23 -11.41 -3.10
C SER A 240 3.63 -11.74 -2.57
N LEU A 241 4.57 -12.08 -3.45
CA LEU A 241 5.98 -12.28 -3.11
C LEU A 241 6.61 -11.00 -2.52
N GLY A 242 6.27 -9.83 -3.07
CA GLY A 242 6.70 -8.55 -2.53
C GLY A 242 6.23 -8.33 -1.09
N CYS A 243 4.96 -8.65 -0.80
CA CYS A 243 4.40 -8.55 0.56
C CYS A 243 5.09 -9.51 1.52
N ILE A 244 5.31 -10.77 1.12
CA ILE A 244 5.99 -11.77 1.94
C ILE A 244 7.43 -11.31 2.25
N THR A 245 8.15 -10.82 1.26
CA THR A 245 9.54 -10.34 1.42
C THR A 245 9.63 -9.14 2.36
N ALA A 246 8.66 -8.23 2.31
CA ALA A 246 8.57 -7.11 3.25
C ALA A 246 8.37 -7.60 4.69
N ASN A 247 7.43 -8.54 4.91
CA ASN A 247 7.18 -9.11 6.24
C ASN A 247 8.41 -9.86 6.80
N ILE A 248 9.15 -10.58 5.96
CA ILE A 248 10.41 -11.22 6.36
C ILE A 248 11.46 -10.17 6.74
N SER A 249 11.55 -9.08 5.98
CA SER A 249 12.48 -7.97 6.26
C SER A 249 12.20 -7.34 7.62
N PHE A 250 10.93 -7.04 7.89
CA PHE A 250 10.48 -6.54 9.19
C PHE A 250 10.81 -7.51 10.33
N SER A 251 10.51 -8.80 10.15
CA SER A 251 10.77 -9.85 11.15
C SER A 251 12.26 -9.97 11.50
N LYS A 252 13.13 -9.94 10.48
CA LYS A 252 14.59 -9.93 10.68
C LYS A 252 15.01 -8.71 11.48
N GLN A 253 14.51 -7.54 11.13
CA GLN A 253 14.85 -6.29 11.81
C GLN A 253 14.43 -6.30 13.28
N LEU A 254 13.25 -6.84 13.59
CA LEU A 254 12.77 -7.04 14.96
C LEU A 254 13.67 -8.01 15.74
N SER A 255 14.08 -9.12 15.12
CA SER A 255 14.96 -10.11 15.75
C SER A 255 16.32 -9.52 16.13
N SER A 256 16.92 -8.70 15.26
CA SER A 256 18.19 -8.02 15.55
C SER A 256 18.06 -7.04 16.71
N PHE A 257 16.92 -6.34 16.83
CA PHE A 257 16.66 -5.46 17.96
C PHE A 257 16.54 -6.21 19.29
N LEU A 258 15.90 -7.39 19.29
CA LEU A 258 15.79 -8.23 20.48
C LEU A 258 17.15 -8.78 20.96
N VAL A 259 18.06 -9.10 20.03
CA VAL A 259 19.42 -9.54 20.38
C VAL A 259 20.22 -8.42 21.01
N LEU A 260 20.09 -7.18 20.54
CA LEU A 260 20.79 -6.02 21.09
C LEU A 260 20.28 -5.56 22.48
N LEU A 261 19.11 -6.05 22.90
CA LEU A 261 18.55 -5.80 24.24
C LEU A 261 18.99 -6.82 25.29
N ARG A 262 19.71 -7.87 24.89
CA ARG A 262 20.38 -8.81 25.81
C ARG A 262 21.81 -8.35 26.08
#